data_AF-A0A9P6TKI8-F1
#
_entry.id   AF-A0A9P6TKI8-F1
#
_cell.length_a   1.000
_cell.length_b   1.000
_cell.length_c   1.000
_cell.angle_alpha   90.00
_cell.angle_beta   90.00
_cell.angle_gamma   90.00
#
_symmetry.space_group_name_H-M   'P 1'
#
loop_
_entity.id
_entity.type
_entity.pdbx_description
1 polymer ?
#
loop_
_entity_poly.entity_id
_entity_poly.type
_entity_poly.pdbx_seq_one_letter_code
_entity_poly.pdbx_strand_id
1 'polypeptide(L)'
;MDPSRPFIKARSTDSGKLTPSSVESRTVENEPAKPKWWQWLLMHTPWHSRKAMTTYVLGLLRRAAIIVLIVAVLIALGLGLQYTNGLPRPEDFSTLQFDWRINPGSYLTPFNSSFHYNVLLDGHSHSTYSDGKMNVRQLLDWHIVRQVLAVPSVSNVRIYHSSDHNTVAGGLAAEKLALEEYEDKIVVIPGMEYTIHMNFIDINETVPFGPPVPTDAELKQAIQRVHALGGLVIVNHIPWSNTTEEYYQQPRLPNHPSVAELIEWGVDGFEIVNQNVFDFNTYQVSAQHNMIQMTGTDVHHPSVGANVWLTIQASNMSRRAIMAEIRARRTSFLFDPAGTRPRVYVDPPSAYNMLQPLTSLGSYFDMFYTDINGMYSFQGTFCHTKQLNVHRDIIGWFLFWNIVGLSALEIGRGLLLLGWERLRQWFRERRATADLQRPTA
;
A
#
# COMPACT_ATOMS: atom_id res chain seq x y z
N MET A 1 -11.92 -27.25 1.46
CA MET A 1 -10.60 -27.91 1.41
C MET A 1 -10.57 -28.93 2.54
N ASP A 2 -10.32 -30.19 2.20
CA ASP A 2 -10.45 -31.36 3.07
C ASP A 2 -9.11 -31.68 3.75
N PRO A 3 -9.03 -31.73 5.11
CA PRO A 3 -7.77 -31.89 5.84
C PRO A 3 -7.31 -33.35 6.03
N SER A 4 -7.87 -34.33 5.32
CA SER A 4 -7.71 -35.75 5.66
C SER A 4 -6.65 -36.55 4.87
N ARG A 5 -5.71 -35.94 4.15
CA ARG A 5 -4.68 -36.70 3.40
C ARG A 5 -3.28 -36.68 4.05
N PRO A 6 -2.71 -37.85 4.41
CA PRO A 6 -1.35 -37.93 4.91
C PRO A 6 -0.34 -37.86 3.75
N PHE A 7 0.76 -37.14 3.99
CA PHE A 7 1.93 -37.07 3.12
C PHE A 7 2.59 -38.45 2.97
N ILE A 8 2.64 -38.96 1.73
CA ILE A 8 3.33 -40.21 1.40
C ILE A 8 4.84 -39.92 1.34
N LYS A 9 5.57 -40.53 2.27
CA LYS A 9 7.03 -40.54 2.35
C LYS A 9 7.58 -41.52 1.30
N ALA A 10 8.35 -41.03 0.33
CA ALA A 10 9.00 -41.89 -0.66
C ALA A 10 10.11 -42.73 0.01
N ARG A 11 10.02 -44.06 -0.19
CA ARG A 11 10.95 -45.10 0.28
C ARG A 11 12.30 -45.00 -0.43
N SER A 12 13.38 -45.15 0.34
CA SER A 12 14.63 -45.71 -0.17
C SER A 12 14.46 -47.20 -0.41
N THR A 13 14.89 -47.69 -1.58
CA THR A 13 15.13 -49.11 -1.81
C THR A 13 16.61 -49.32 -2.05
N ASP A 14 17.15 -50.18 -1.20
CA ASP A 14 18.51 -50.67 -1.20
C ASP A 14 18.57 -52.08 -1.84
N SER A 15 19.79 -52.47 -2.20
CA SER A 15 20.28 -53.82 -2.50
C SER A 15 20.03 -54.46 -3.88
N GLY A 16 21.16 -54.85 -4.50
CA GLY A 16 21.21 -55.75 -5.66
C GLY A 16 22.63 -56.01 -6.14
N LYS A 17 23.41 -56.81 -5.39
CA LYS A 17 24.67 -57.43 -5.85
C LYS A 17 24.37 -58.54 -6.85
N LEU A 18 25.01 -58.55 -8.01
CA LEU A 18 25.38 -59.76 -8.78
C LEU A 18 26.63 -59.49 -9.63
N THR A 19 27.64 -60.33 -9.47
CA THR A 19 28.85 -60.53 -10.30
C THR A 19 28.58 -61.64 -11.35
N PRO A 20 29.54 -62.03 -12.21
CA PRO A 20 30.38 -61.28 -13.17
C PRO A 20 30.23 -61.89 -14.61
N SER A 21 31.09 -61.44 -15.54
CA SER A 21 31.39 -62.01 -16.87
C SER A 21 30.66 -61.41 -18.09
N SER A 22 31.41 -60.67 -18.89
CA SER A 22 31.72 -61.05 -20.26
C SER A 22 32.75 -60.08 -20.83
N VAL A 23 33.78 -60.66 -21.42
CA VAL A 23 34.82 -59.98 -22.19
C VAL A 23 34.17 -59.62 -23.52
N GLU A 24 33.92 -58.33 -23.76
CA GLU A 24 33.53 -57.83 -25.08
C GLU A 24 34.67 -57.00 -25.65
N SER A 25 35.10 -57.43 -26.83
CA SER A 25 36.18 -56.90 -27.65
C SER A 25 35.97 -55.42 -27.97
N ARG A 26 36.99 -54.60 -27.64
CA ARG A 26 37.17 -53.26 -28.21
C ARG A 26 37.25 -53.35 -29.72
N THR A 27 36.17 -52.98 -30.41
CA THR A 27 36.27 -52.41 -31.75
C THR A 27 36.90 -51.03 -31.60
N VAL A 28 38.09 -50.88 -32.19
CA VAL A 28 38.71 -49.58 -32.44
C VAL A 28 37.85 -48.91 -33.52
N GLU A 29 36.82 -48.17 -33.09
CA GLU A 29 36.16 -47.22 -33.97
C GLU A 29 37.18 -46.13 -34.31
N ASN A 30 37.59 -46.11 -35.57
CA ASN A 30 38.41 -45.04 -36.13
C ASN A 30 37.71 -43.70 -35.89
N GLU A 31 38.34 -42.81 -35.11
CA GLU A 31 37.89 -41.42 -34.97
C GLU A 31 37.70 -40.85 -36.39
N PRO A 32 36.49 -40.36 -36.74
CA PRO A 32 36.28 -39.70 -38.02
C PRO A 32 37.25 -38.52 -38.11
N ALA A 33 38.06 -38.52 -39.17
CA ALA A 33 39.08 -37.50 -39.41
C ALA A 33 38.45 -36.10 -39.24
N LYS A 34 38.88 -35.37 -38.20
CA LYS A 34 38.40 -34.02 -37.92
C LYS A 34 38.55 -33.18 -39.19
N PRO A 35 37.47 -32.53 -39.68
CA PRO A 35 37.51 -31.87 -40.97
C PRO A 35 38.55 -30.74 -40.98
N LYS A 36 39.27 -30.57 -42.09
CA LYS A 36 40.43 -29.65 -42.20
C LYS A 36 40.14 -28.20 -41.77
N TRP A 37 38.88 -27.75 -41.85
CA TRP A 37 38.48 -26.42 -41.38
C TRP A 37 38.63 -26.25 -39.85
N TRP A 38 38.51 -27.33 -39.07
CA TRP A 38 38.70 -27.32 -37.61
C TRP A 38 40.16 -27.07 -37.22
N GLN A 39 41.11 -27.69 -37.93
CA GLN A 39 42.54 -27.46 -37.72
C GLN A 39 42.96 -26.05 -38.15
N TRP A 40 42.34 -25.51 -39.21
CA TRP A 40 42.57 -24.13 -39.64
C TRP A 40 42.09 -23.11 -38.60
N LEU A 41 40.91 -23.32 -38.00
CA LEU A 41 40.34 -22.50 -36.92
C LEU A 41 41.22 -22.52 -35.65
N LEU A 42 41.77 -23.69 -35.30
CA LEU A 42 42.65 -23.84 -34.16
C LEU A 42 44.04 -23.22 -34.38
N MET A 43 44.56 -23.20 -35.61
CA MET A 43 45.90 -22.64 -35.87
C MET A 43 45.90 -21.12 -36.12
N HIS A 44 44.79 -20.53 -36.57
CA HIS A 44 44.73 -19.10 -36.93
C HIS A 44 44.00 -18.23 -35.91
N THR A 45 43.61 -18.80 -34.76
CA THR A 45 43.10 -18.00 -33.65
C THR A 45 44.30 -17.42 -32.88
N PRO A 46 44.47 -16.09 -32.80
CA PRO A 46 45.62 -15.43 -32.14
C PRO A 46 45.65 -15.62 -30.60
N TRP A 47 44.84 -16.54 -30.09
CA TRP A 47 44.62 -16.83 -28.67
C TRP A 47 45.68 -17.72 -28.03
N HIS A 48 46.59 -18.31 -28.81
CA HIS A 48 47.61 -19.23 -28.26
C HIS A 48 48.78 -18.55 -27.53
N SER A 49 48.91 -17.23 -27.62
CA SER A 49 49.90 -16.55 -26.76
C SER A 49 49.32 -16.41 -25.35
N ARG A 50 50.03 -16.95 -24.34
CA ARG A 50 49.69 -16.75 -22.91
C ARG A 50 49.40 -15.27 -22.60
N LYS A 51 50.13 -14.35 -23.24
CA LYS A 51 49.95 -12.90 -23.12
C LYS A 51 48.55 -12.45 -23.58
N ALA A 52 48.07 -12.90 -24.73
CA ALA A 52 46.75 -12.53 -25.25
C ALA A 52 45.62 -13.02 -24.32
N MET A 53 45.72 -14.25 -23.81
CA MET A 53 44.76 -14.79 -22.85
C MET A 53 44.76 -14.00 -21.54
N THR A 54 45.94 -13.69 -20.98
CA THR A 54 46.05 -12.86 -19.76
C THR A 54 45.44 -11.47 -19.97
N THR A 55 45.73 -10.80 -21.09
CA THR A 55 45.14 -9.49 -21.42
C THR A 55 43.61 -9.56 -21.52
N TYR A 56 43.07 -10.61 -22.15
CA TYR A 56 41.62 -10.81 -22.24
C TYR A 56 40.98 -11.01 -20.87
N VAL A 57 41.53 -11.92 -20.05
CA VAL A 57 41.01 -12.22 -18.71
C VAL A 57 41.04 -10.98 -17.81
N LEU A 58 42.14 -10.23 -17.80
CA LEU A 58 42.21 -8.96 -17.06
C LEU A 58 41.17 -7.95 -17.57
N GLY A 59 40.96 -7.89 -18.88
CA GLY A 59 39.92 -7.07 -19.48
C GLY A 59 38.51 -7.49 -19.04
N LEU A 60 38.23 -8.79 -19.01
CA LEU A 60 36.95 -9.35 -18.56
C LEU A 60 36.69 -9.03 -17.09
N LEU A 61 37.69 -9.26 -16.21
CA LEU A 61 37.61 -8.94 -14.79
C LEU A 61 37.33 -7.45 -14.56
N ARG A 62 38.00 -6.57 -15.32
CA ARG A 62 37.73 -5.11 -15.27
C ARG A 62 36.29 -4.78 -15.64
N ARG A 63 35.72 -5.41 -16.67
CA ARG A 63 34.33 -5.18 -17.09
C ARG A 63 33.33 -5.73 -16.09
N ALA A 64 33.58 -6.91 -15.54
CA ALA A 64 32.79 -7.48 -14.45
C ALA A 64 32.78 -6.53 -13.25
N ALA A 65 33.94 -6.00 -12.85
CA ALA A 65 34.02 -5.01 -11.76
C ALA A 65 33.25 -3.72 -12.06
N ILE A 66 33.26 -3.24 -13.31
CA ILE A 66 32.46 -2.08 -13.73
C ILE A 66 30.97 -2.37 -13.60
N ILE A 67 30.50 -3.55 -14.04
CA ILE A 67 29.08 -3.94 -13.90
C ILE A 67 28.69 -4.01 -12.42
N VAL A 68 29.51 -4.65 -11.58
CA VAL A 68 29.27 -4.71 -10.14
C VAL A 68 29.18 -3.31 -9.53
N LEU A 69 30.08 -2.40 -9.91
CA LEU A 69 30.05 -1.02 -9.46
C LEU A 69 28.78 -0.29 -9.92
N ILE A 70 28.37 -0.45 -11.18
CA ILE A 70 27.13 0.15 -11.70
C ILE A 70 25.93 -0.37 -10.91
N VAL A 71 25.81 -1.69 -10.72
CA VAL A 71 24.73 -2.29 -9.94
C VAL A 71 24.72 -1.77 -8.50
N ALA A 72 25.89 -1.71 -7.85
CA ALA A 72 26.00 -1.18 -6.49
C ALA A 72 25.56 0.29 -6.39
N VAL A 73 25.95 1.13 -7.36
CA VAL A 73 25.52 2.53 -7.44
C VAL A 73 24.01 2.64 -7.67
N LEU A 74 23.43 1.83 -8.56
CA LEU A 74 21.99 1.82 -8.81
C LEU A 74 21.20 1.38 -7.56
N ILE A 75 21.68 0.37 -6.83
CA ILE A 75 21.09 -0.05 -5.55
C ILE A 75 21.16 1.10 -4.54
N ALA A 76 22.33 1.71 -4.37
CA ALA A 76 22.51 2.80 -3.41
C ALA A 76 21.64 4.01 -3.74
N LEU A 77 21.53 4.38 -5.02
CA LEU A 77 20.67 5.47 -5.48
C LEU A 77 19.19 5.14 -5.32
N GLY A 78 18.78 3.93 -5.71
CA GLY A 78 17.38 3.48 -5.61
C GLY A 78 16.90 3.48 -4.17
N LEU A 79 17.64 2.80 -3.27
CA LEU A 79 17.33 2.76 -1.84
C LEU A 79 17.46 4.15 -1.20
N GLY A 80 18.51 4.91 -1.53
CA GLY A 80 18.71 6.25 -0.99
C GLY A 80 17.55 7.20 -1.31
N LEU A 81 17.09 7.21 -2.57
CA LEU A 81 15.95 8.01 -2.99
C LEU A 81 14.65 7.52 -2.36
N GLN A 82 14.40 6.21 -2.35
CA GLN A 82 13.16 5.65 -1.78
C GLN A 82 12.93 6.05 -0.32
N TYR A 83 13.99 6.12 0.49
CA TYR A 83 13.90 6.53 1.89
C TYR A 83 14.17 8.03 2.12
N THR A 84 14.29 8.82 1.06
CA THR A 84 14.44 10.27 1.17
C THR A 84 13.09 10.91 1.48
N ASN A 85 12.99 11.58 2.63
CA ASN A 85 11.81 12.35 3.01
C ASN A 85 11.60 13.54 2.06
N GLY A 86 10.33 13.86 1.79
CA GLY A 86 9.95 15.06 1.02
C GLY A 86 10.00 14.90 -0.50
N LEU A 87 10.18 13.69 -1.02
CA LEU A 87 9.98 13.45 -2.45
C LEU A 87 8.54 13.76 -2.88
N PRO A 88 8.33 14.23 -4.13
CA PRO A 88 6.99 14.39 -4.69
C PRO A 88 6.19 13.09 -4.56
N ARG A 89 4.92 13.21 -4.20
CA ARG A 89 4.02 12.06 -4.07
C ARG A 89 3.35 11.75 -5.43
N PRO A 90 2.94 10.49 -5.67
CA PRO A 90 2.20 10.12 -6.87
C PRO A 90 0.83 10.77 -6.97
N GLU A 91 0.31 11.31 -5.87
CA GLU A 91 -1.00 11.94 -5.79
C GLU A 91 -0.85 13.33 -5.20
N ASP A 92 -1.48 14.30 -5.83
CA ASP A 92 -1.61 15.67 -5.34
C ASP A 92 -3.07 16.11 -5.45
N PHE A 93 -3.72 16.25 -4.30
CA PHE A 93 -5.12 16.71 -4.22
C PHE A 93 -5.23 18.20 -3.93
N SER A 94 -4.14 18.98 -3.92
CA SER A 94 -4.14 20.38 -3.49
C SER A 94 -5.05 21.29 -4.34
N THR A 95 -5.26 20.96 -5.61
CA THR A 95 -6.11 21.73 -6.54
C THR A 95 -7.50 21.14 -6.72
N LEU A 96 -7.88 20.14 -5.91
CA LEU A 96 -9.13 19.41 -6.05
C LEU A 96 -10.36 20.31 -5.82
N GLN A 97 -11.36 20.16 -6.69
CA GLN A 97 -12.69 20.75 -6.56
C GLN A 97 -13.77 19.68 -6.82
N PHE A 98 -14.96 19.90 -6.27
CA PHE A 98 -16.10 18.99 -6.39
C PHE A 98 -17.27 19.71 -7.06
N ASP A 99 -17.55 19.39 -8.34
CA ASP A 99 -18.58 20.05 -9.17
C ASP A 99 -19.84 19.19 -9.40
N TRP A 100 -19.99 18.09 -8.66
CA TRP A 100 -21.17 17.22 -8.69
C TRP A 100 -22.01 17.31 -7.40
N ARG A 101 -23.17 16.65 -7.39
CA ARG A 101 -24.07 16.53 -6.24
C ARG A 101 -24.72 15.14 -6.22
N ILE A 102 -24.82 14.54 -5.04
CA ILE A 102 -25.35 13.21 -4.79
C ILE A 102 -26.33 13.30 -3.62
N ASN A 103 -27.51 12.73 -3.81
CA ASN A 103 -28.49 12.52 -2.76
C ASN A 103 -28.63 11.03 -2.46
N PRO A 104 -28.05 10.51 -1.37
CA PRO A 104 -28.21 9.10 -1.02
C PRO A 104 -29.67 8.74 -0.75
N GLY A 105 -30.47 9.66 -0.21
CA GLY A 105 -31.89 9.46 0.05
C GLY A 105 -32.77 9.35 -1.19
N SER A 106 -32.26 9.61 -2.41
CA SER A 106 -33.05 9.38 -3.64
C SER A 106 -33.04 7.94 -4.12
N TYR A 107 -32.13 7.11 -3.60
CA TYR A 107 -31.97 5.71 -4.02
C TYR A 107 -31.72 4.74 -2.86
N LEU A 108 -31.48 5.23 -1.65
CA LEU A 108 -31.36 4.44 -0.43
C LEU A 108 -32.53 4.69 0.52
N THR A 109 -32.86 3.67 1.29
CA THR A 109 -33.82 3.74 2.40
C THR A 109 -33.09 3.51 3.72
N PRO A 110 -33.49 4.18 4.82
CA PRO A 110 -32.93 3.88 6.14
C PRO A 110 -33.11 2.42 6.51
N PHE A 111 -32.13 1.86 7.22
CA PHE A 111 -32.17 0.47 7.69
C PHE A 111 -33.45 0.18 8.51
N ASN A 112 -33.86 1.13 9.36
CA ASN A 112 -35.22 1.17 9.87
C ASN A 112 -36.09 1.94 8.87
N SER A 113 -36.82 1.22 8.01
CA SER A 113 -37.59 1.81 6.92
C SER A 113 -38.70 2.78 7.35
N SER A 114 -39.11 2.75 8.62
CA SER A 114 -40.08 3.69 9.20
C SER A 114 -39.45 4.96 9.78
N PHE A 115 -38.12 5.01 9.86
CA PHE A 115 -37.40 6.13 10.46
C PHE A 115 -37.37 7.33 9.51
N HIS A 116 -38.03 8.40 9.93
CA HIS A 116 -37.91 9.70 9.28
C HIS A 116 -36.64 10.40 9.75
N TYR A 117 -35.97 11.11 8.85
CA TYR A 117 -34.76 11.85 9.16
C TYR A 117 -34.71 13.17 8.39
N ASN A 118 -33.99 14.14 8.94
CA ASN A 118 -33.70 15.43 8.31
C ASN A 118 -32.21 15.77 8.32
N VAL A 119 -31.38 14.86 8.85
CA VAL A 119 -29.94 14.99 9.00
C VAL A 119 -29.26 13.73 8.48
N LEU A 120 -28.16 13.92 7.77
CA LEU A 120 -27.16 12.90 7.44
C LEU A 120 -25.85 13.27 8.13
N LEU A 121 -25.26 12.31 8.84
CA LEU A 121 -23.96 12.46 9.50
C LEU A 121 -22.99 11.42 8.94
N ASP A 122 -21.75 11.85 8.69
CA ASP A 122 -20.59 10.97 8.63
C ASP A 122 -19.86 11.02 9.98
N GLY A 123 -19.82 9.89 10.69
CA GLY A 123 -19.29 9.78 12.04
C GLY A 123 -17.80 9.44 12.14
N HIS A 124 -17.06 9.39 11.02
CA HIS A 124 -15.63 9.04 11.01
C HIS A 124 -14.94 9.57 9.75
N SER A 125 -13.99 10.50 9.88
CA SER A 125 -13.23 11.02 8.74
C SER A 125 -11.92 11.74 9.11
N HIS A 126 -10.99 11.80 8.17
CA HIS A 126 -9.61 12.28 8.40
C HIS A 126 -9.23 13.42 7.47
N SER A 127 -8.56 14.43 8.03
CA SER A 127 -8.04 15.59 7.32
C SER A 127 -6.51 15.55 7.27
N THR A 128 -5.90 16.59 6.67
CA THR A 128 -4.44 16.76 6.66
C THR A 128 -3.85 17.08 8.04
N TYR A 129 -4.66 17.14 9.12
CA TYR A 129 -4.17 17.27 10.49
C TYR A 129 -3.69 15.93 11.07
N SER A 130 -4.13 14.78 10.54
CA SER A 130 -3.47 13.48 10.73
C SER A 130 -2.85 12.97 9.42
N ASP A 131 -3.54 12.05 8.77
CA ASP A 131 -3.10 11.22 7.65
C ASP A 131 -4.11 11.23 6.49
N GLY A 132 -5.20 11.99 6.65
CA GLY A 132 -6.07 12.36 5.55
C GLY A 132 -5.32 13.20 4.51
N LYS A 133 -5.73 13.05 3.25
CA LYS A 133 -5.13 13.72 2.08
C LYS A 133 -5.90 14.95 1.62
N MET A 134 -7.03 15.27 2.27
CA MET A 134 -7.82 16.46 2.02
C MET A 134 -7.62 17.46 3.14
N ASN A 135 -7.39 18.73 2.78
CA ASN A 135 -7.44 19.79 3.79
C ASN A 135 -8.89 19.98 4.29
N VAL A 136 -9.04 20.70 5.40
CA VAL A 136 -10.34 20.94 6.05
C VAL A 136 -11.41 21.46 5.08
N ARG A 137 -11.08 22.42 4.21
CA ARG A 137 -12.03 22.96 3.24
C ARG A 137 -12.47 21.89 2.23
N GLN A 138 -11.51 21.19 1.64
CA GLN A 138 -11.80 20.13 0.67
C GLN A 138 -12.64 19.03 1.29
N LEU A 139 -12.38 18.70 2.54
CA LEU A 139 -13.13 17.67 3.26
C LEU A 139 -14.57 18.13 3.55
N LEU A 140 -14.78 19.39 3.95
CA LEU A 140 -16.12 19.97 4.06
C LEU A 140 -16.84 19.98 2.70
N ASP A 141 -16.16 20.42 1.64
CA ASP A 141 -16.71 20.45 0.28
C ASP A 141 -17.08 19.03 -0.21
N TRP A 142 -16.32 17.99 0.16
CA TRP A 142 -16.59 16.59 -0.15
C TRP A 142 -17.85 16.03 0.54
N HIS A 143 -18.15 16.49 1.77
CA HIS A 143 -19.33 16.12 2.58
C HIS A 143 -20.58 16.91 2.21
N ILE A 144 -20.39 18.22 1.94
CA ILE A 144 -21.19 18.96 0.97
C ILE A 144 -21.14 18.17 -0.35
N VAL A 145 -21.81 18.44 -1.47
CA VAL A 145 -21.84 17.49 -2.62
C VAL A 145 -22.36 16.05 -2.37
N ARG A 146 -21.96 15.25 -1.37
CA ARG A 146 -22.37 13.85 -1.12
C ARG A 146 -23.55 13.66 -0.18
N GLN A 147 -23.91 14.67 0.60
CA GLN A 147 -25.03 14.60 1.55
C GLN A 147 -26.19 15.52 1.13
N VAL A 148 -26.53 15.61 -0.16
CA VAL A 148 -27.69 16.42 -0.61
C VAL A 148 -28.97 15.70 -0.19
N LEU A 149 -29.90 16.35 0.48
CA LEU A 149 -31.29 15.87 0.54
C LEU A 149 -32.11 16.58 -0.55
N ALA A 150 -32.97 15.85 -1.26
CA ALA A 150 -33.73 16.38 -2.40
C ALA A 150 -34.98 17.20 -2.03
N VAL A 151 -35.25 17.48 -0.74
CA VAL A 151 -36.45 18.24 -0.36
C VAL A 151 -36.15 19.75 -0.44
N PRO A 152 -36.70 20.51 -1.41
CA PRO A 152 -36.32 21.90 -1.64
C PRO A 152 -36.85 22.90 -0.59
N SER A 153 -37.65 22.45 0.38
CA SER A 153 -38.37 23.30 1.34
C SER A 153 -37.98 23.08 2.80
N VAL A 154 -36.95 22.28 3.07
CA VAL A 154 -36.41 22.06 4.42
C VAL A 154 -34.92 22.36 4.34
N SER A 155 -34.42 23.20 5.24
CA SER A 155 -33.00 23.53 5.35
C SER A 155 -32.20 22.24 5.59
N ASN A 156 -31.64 21.69 4.51
CA ASN A 156 -30.98 20.39 4.51
C ASN A 156 -29.53 20.56 4.93
N VAL A 157 -29.24 20.29 6.20
CA VAL A 157 -27.92 20.49 6.78
C VAL A 157 -27.21 19.15 6.97
N ARG A 158 -25.93 19.18 6.63
CA ARG A 158 -25.00 18.06 6.55
C ARG A 158 -24.22 17.99 7.85
N ILE A 159 -23.73 16.83 8.26
CA ILE A 159 -22.88 16.77 9.47
C ILE A 159 -21.59 16.03 9.21
N TYR A 160 -20.52 16.68 9.66
CA TYR A 160 -19.15 16.25 9.53
C TYR A 160 -18.56 15.99 10.92
N HIS A 161 -18.13 14.75 11.16
CA HIS A 161 -17.26 14.41 12.28
C HIS A 161 -15.82 14.32 11.80
N SER A 162 -14.98 15.26 12.22
CA SER A 162 -13.53 15.17 12.02
C SER A 162 -12.93 14.41 13.19
N SER A 163 -12.23 13.32 12.89
CA SER A 163 -11.63 12.43 13.87
C SER A 163 -10.16 12.18 13.53
N ASP A 164 -9.41 13.24 13.24
CA ASP A 164 -7.96 13.13 13.01
C ASP A 164 -7.29 12.36 14.15
N HIS A 165 -6.35 11.47 13.81
CA HIS A 165 -5.71 10.62 14.79
C HIS A 165 -5.03 11.45 15.87
N ASN A 166 -5.38 11.15 17.12
CA ASN A 166 -4.75 11.67 18.32
C ASN A 166 -4.80 13.22 18.45
N THR A 167 -5.69 13.93 17.72
CA THR A 167 -5.82 15.39 17.81
C THR A 167 -7.21 15.90 17.44
N VAL A 168 -7.74 16.85 18.21
CA VAL A 168 -9.02 17.53 17.90
C VAL A 168 -8.85 18.70 16.93
N ALA A 169 -7.60 19.05 16.58
CA ALA A 169 -7.29 20.30 15.90
C ALA A 169 -7.96 20.45 14.53
N GLY A 170 -8.06 19.37 13.73
CA GLY A 170 -8.73 19.42 12.44
C GLY A 170 -10.25 19.59 12.58
N GLY A 171 -10.88 18.96 13.58
CA GLY A 171 -12.29 19.15 13.90
C GLY A 171 -12.63 20.56 14.36
N LEU A 172 -11.78 21.17 15.19
CA LEU A 172 -11.95 22.57 15.59
C LEU A 172 -11.73 23.54 14.42
N ALA A 173 -10.75 23.27 13.55
CA ALA A 173 -10.53 24.07 12.35
C ALA A 173 -11.71 23.96 11.37
N ALA A 174 -12.29 22.76 11.23
CA ALA A 174 -13.47 22.51 10.42
C ALA A 174 -14.71 23.20 10.99
N GLU A 175 -14.94 23.14 12.30
CA GLU A 175 -16.06 23.82 12.95
C GLU A 175 -15.96 25.33 12.77
N LYS A 176 -14.77 25.91 12.99
CA LYS A 176 -14.54 27.33 12.76
C LYS A 176 -14.85 27.72 11.31
N LEU A 177 -14.30 27.00 10.33
CA LEU A 177 -14.53 27.30 8.92
C LEU A 177 -16.00 27.12 8.51
N ALA A 178 -16.67 26.11 9.06
CA ALA A 178 -18.09 25.88 8.81
C ALA A 178 -18.95 27.03 9.34
N LEU A 179 -18.67 27.52 10.55
CA LEU A 179 -19.37 28.68 11.12
C LEU A 179 -19.10 29.98 10.33
N GLU A 180 -17.90 30.13 9.76
CA GLU A 180 -17.52 31.33 9.01
C GLU A 180 -18.08 31.35 7.58
N GLU A 181 -18.20 30.19 6.91
CA GLU A 181 -18.48 30.13 5.46
C GLU A 181 -19.59 29.17 5.03
N TYR A 182 -20.03 28.26 5.91
CA TYR A 182 -20.94 27.17 5.58
C TYR A 182 -22.07 26.97 6.60
N GLU A 183 -22.41 28.00 7.39
CA GLU A 183 -23.36 27.92 8.52
C GLU A 183 -24.73 27.34 8.11
N ASP A 184 -25.17 27.63 6.88
CA ASP A 184 -26.44 27.18 6.30
C ASP A 184 -26.37 25.80 5.61
N LYS A 185 -25.18 25.19 5.52
CA LYS A 185 -24.92 23.98 4.72
C LYS A 185 -24.47 22.79 5.54
N ILE A 186 -23.65 23.01 6.57
CA ILE A 186 -23.03 21.92 7.33
C ILE A 186 -22.82 22.30 8.80
N VAL A 187 -23.09 21.36 9.70
CA VAL A 187 -22.71 21.42 11.11
C VAL A 187 -21.50 20.50 11.29
N VAL A 188 -20.52 20.95 12.08
CA VAL A 188 -19.36 20.13 12.42
C VAL A 188 -19.46 19.73 13.89
N ILE A 189 -19.12 18.46 14.17
CA ILE A 189 -18.99 17.95 15.53
C ILE A 189 -17.51 17.59 15.71
N PRO A 190 -16.72 18.44 16.40
CA PRO A 190 -15.31 18.16 16.63
C PRO A 190 -15.10 16.86 17.40
N GLY A 191 -13.99 16.20 17.10
CA GLY A 191 -13.52 15.03 17.82
C GLY A 191 -12.11 14.63 17.39
N MET A 192 -11.72 13.44 17.82
CA MET A 192 -10.45 12.83 17.48
C MET A 192 -10.62 11.31 17.45
N GLU A 193 -9.85 10.62 16.61
CA GLU A 193 -9.70 9.18 16.74
C GLU A 193 -8.54 8.89 17.69
N TYR A 194 -8.83 8.28 18.82
CA TYR A 194 -7.83 7.87 19.81
C TYR A 194 -7.18 6.55 19.42
N THR A 195 -5.91 6.38 19.83
CA THR A 195 -5.12 5.14 19.69
C THR A 195 -5.94 3.92 20.10
N ILE A 196 -5.85 2.81 19.35
CA ILE A 196 -6.77 1.64 19.35
C ILE A 196 -8.12 1.85 18.65
N HIS A 197 -8.25 2.90 17.84
CA HIS A 197 -9.38 3.16 16.96
C HIS A 197 -10.69 3.37 17.74
N MET A 198 -10.73 4.46 18.53
CA MET A 198 -11.95 4.94 19.19
C MET A 198 -12.20 6.40 18.84
N ASN A 199 -13.36 6.72 18.26
CA ASN A 199 -13.77 8.11 18.07
C ASN A 199 -14.25 8.72 19.39
N PHE A 200 -13.59 9.82 19.76
CA PHE A 200 -14.01 10.69 20.84
C PHE A 200 -14.76 11.88 20.24
N ILE A 201 -16.07 11.92 20.49
CA ILE A 201 -17.01 12.81 19.79
C ILE A 201 -17.48 13.92 20.70
N ASP A 202 -17.68 15.13 20.14
CA ASP A 202 -18.23 16.30 20.83
C ASP A 202 -17.32 16.82 21.96
N ILE A 203 -16.01 16.73 21.75
CA ILE A 203 -14.97 17.28 22.64
C ILE A 203 -14.27 18.46 21.99
N ASN A 204 -13.73 19.38 22.81
CA ASN A 204 -13.01 20.57 22.36
C ASN A 204 -11.54 20.61 22.79
N GLU A 205 -11.06 19.53 23.41
CA GLU A 205 -9.71 19.39 23.92
C GLU A 205 -9.16 18.04 23.48
N THR A 206 -7.92 18.00 22.99
CA THR A 206 -7.24 16.74 22.69
C THR A 206 -7.04 15.95 23.98
N VAL A 207 -7.57 14.74 24.03
CA VAL A 207 -7.29 13.80 25.12
C VAL A 207 -5.86 13.29 24.96
N PRO A 208 -4.98 13.42 25.98
CA PRO A 208 -3.63 12.89 25.89
C PRO A 208 -3.64 11.39 25.59
N PHE A 209 -2.82 10.97 24.63
CA PHE A 209 -2.67 9.56 24.26
C PHE A 209 -1.44 8.96 24.93
N GLY A 210 -1.59 7.70 25.35
CA GLY A 210 -0.55 6.91 26.00
C GLY A 210 0.44 6.31 24.99
N PRO A 211 1.21 5.29 25.40
CA PRO A 211 2.15 4.60 24.51
C PRO A 211 1.44 3.88 23.35
N PRO A 212 2.19 3.41 22.32
CA PRO A 212 1.63 2.72 21.15
C PRO A 212 0.80 1.48 21.47
N VAL A 213 1.06 0.89 22.64
CA VAL A 213 0.33 -0.24 23.19
C VAL A 213 -0.17 0.20 24.57
N PRO A 214 -1.31 0.91 24.64
CA PRO A 214 -1.85 1.40 25.90
C PRO A 214 -2.33 0.23 26.77
N THR A 215 -2.20 0.39 28.08
CA THR A 215 -2.77 -0.52 29.07
C THR A 215 -4.27 -0.26 29.25
N ASP A 216 -5.01 -1.25 29.74
CA ASP A 216 -6.43 -1.10 30.08
C ASP A 216 -6.70 0.09 31.01
N ALA A 217 -5.79 0.35 31.96
CA ALA A 217 -5.91 1.48 32.88
C ALA A 217 -5.82 2.83 32.15
N GLU A 218 -4.91 2.95 31.18
CA GLU A 218 -4.78 4.15 30.34
C GLU A 218 -6.00 4.32 29.42
N LEU A 219 -6.52 3.23 28.86
CA LEU A 219 -7.73 3.25 28.03
C LEU A 219 -8.96 3.70 28.84
N LYS A 220 -9.14 3.15 30.05
CA LYS A 220 -10.20 3.58 30.98
C LYS A 220 -10.08 5.05 31.37
N GLN A 221 -8.85 5.54 31.61
CA GLN A 221 -8.62 6.95 31.92
C GLN A 221 -8.97 7.86 30.73
N ALA A 222 -8.62 7.45 29.50
CA ALA A 222 -9.00 8.18 28.30
C ALA A 222 -10.53 8.25 28.13
N ILE A 223 -11.24 7.13 28.32
CA ILE A 223 -12.71 7.08 28.30
C ILE A 223 -13.31 8.04 29.33
N GLN A 224 -12.85 7.96 30.57
CA GLN A 224 -13.30 8.83 31.66
C GLN A 224 -13.03 10.31 31.37
N ARG A 225 -11.89 10.63 30.74
CA ARG A 225 -11.55 12.00 30.34
C ARG A 225 -12.53 12.54 29.31
N VAL A 226 -12.91 11.73 28.30
CA VAL A 226 -13.90 12.12 27.29
C VAL A 226 -15.25 12.42 27.94
N HIS A 227 -15.72 11.56 28.85
CA HIS A 227 -16.96 11.81 29.59
C HIS A 227 -16.89 13.06 30.46
N ALA A 228 -15.75 13.33 31.10
CA ALA A 228 -15.54 14.56 31.86
C ALA A 228 -15.57 15.83 30.99
N LEU A 229 -15.25 15.71 29.70
CA LEU A 229 -15.42 16.77 28.70
C LEU A 229 -16.85 16.84 28.13
N GLY A 230 -17.74 15.93 28.53
CA GLY A 230 -19.11 15.83 28.03
C GLY A 230 -19.25 15.12 26.68
N GLY A 231 -18.16 14.54 26.16
CA GLY A 231 -18.14 13.84 24.88
C GLY A 231 -18.71 12.43 24.93
N LEU A 232 -18.64 11.73 23.80
CA LEU A 232 -18.99 10.32 23.65
C LEU A 232 -17.76 9.52 23.19
N VAL A 233 -17.70 8.25 23.59
CA VAL A 233 -16.72 7.29 23.12
C VAL A 233 -17.39 6.24 22.24
N ILE A 234 -17.00 6.20 20.97
CA ILE A 234 -17.44 5.19 20.00
C ILE A 234 -16.23 4.35 19.60
N VAL A 235 -16.33 3.02 19.68
CA VAL A 235 -15.26 2.13 19.22
C VAL A 235 -15.41 1.89 17.72
N ASN A 236 -14.35 2.14 16.96
CA ASN A 236 -14.38 2.09 15.50
C ASN A 236 -14.16 0.65 14.99
N HIS A 237 -14.66 0.41 13.78
CA HIS A 237 -14.52 -0.79 12.93
C HIS A 237 -13.74 -2.00 13.48
N ILE A 238 -14.30 -2.66 14.50
CA ILE A 238 -13.73 -3.85 15.17
C ILE A 238 -13.33 -4.97 14.19
N PRO A 239 -14.08 -5.27 13.10
CA PRO A 239 -13.67 -6.32 12.16
C PRO A 239 -12.30 -6.03 11.54
N TRP A 240 -11.98 -4.76 11.27
CA TRP A 240 -10.67 -4.37 10.76
C TRP A 240 -9.58 -4.53 11.83
N SER A 241 -9.85 -4.14 13.08
CA SER A 241 -8.92 -4.28 14.21
C SER A 241 -8.56 -5.75 14.48
N ASN A 242 -9.52 -6.65 14.29
CA ASN A 242 -9.39 -8.08 14.53
C ASN A 242 -9.00 -8.90 13.28
N THR A 243 -8.91 -8.27 12.10
CA THR A 243 -8.45 -8.94 10.88
C THR A 243 -7.01 -9.41 11.06
N THR A 244 -6.67 -10.59 10.54
CA THR A 244 -5.30 -11.09 10.57
C THR A 244 -4.35 -10.16 9.83
N GLU A 245 -3.34 -9.67 10.52
CA GLU A 245 -2.26 -8.88 9.92
C GLU A 245 -1.39 -9.78 9.05
N GLU A 246 -1.09 -9.29 7.85
CA GLU A 246 -0.24 -10.01 6.89
C GLU A 246 1.11 -10.36 7.54
N TYR A 247 1.60 -11.57 7.29
CA TYR A 247 2.85 -12.14 7.83
C TYR A 247 2.90 -12.44 9.34
N TYR A 248 2.04 -11.85 10.19
CA TYR A 248 2.09 -12.08 11.65
C TYR A 248 1.20 -13.24 12.13
N GLN A 249 0.14 -13.58 11.40
CA GLN A 249 -0.88 -14.54 11.86
C GLN A 249 -1.51 -14.13 13.21
N GLN A 250 -1.55 -12.82 13.47
CA GLN A 250 -2.11 -12.19 14.67
C GLN A 250 -3.15 -11.14 14.26
N PRO A 251 -4.07 -10.73 15.14
CA PRO A 251 -4.93 -9.57 14.87
C PRO A 251 -4.13 -8.31 14.56
N ARG A 252 -4.66 -7.46 13.68
CA ARG A 252 -4.07 -6.17 13.31
C ARG A 252 -3.76 -5.27 14.50
N LEU A 253 -4.61 -5.31 15.52
CA LEU A 253 -4.36 -4.74 16.83
C LEU A 253 -4.31 -5.87 17.86
N PRO A 254 -3.13 -6.46 18.15
CA PRO A 254 -3.03 -7.69 18.95
C PRO A 254 -3.64 -7.60 20.35
N ASN A 255 -3.67 -6.40 20.93
CA ASN A 255 -4.19 -6.13 22.28
C ASN A 255 -5.51 -5.33 22.24
N HIS A 256 -6.28 -5.42 21.15
CA HIS A 256 -7.58 -4.78 21.09
C HIS A 256 -8.52 -5.41 22.13
N PRO A 257 -9.15 -4.62 23.02
CA PRO A 257 -10.07 -5.15 24.03
C PRO A 257 -11.27 -5.86 23.40
N SER A 258 -11.86 -6.81 24.10
CA SER A 258 -13.10 -7.44 23.66
C SER A 258 -14.29 -6.47 23.76
N VAL A 259 -15.36 -6.73 22.99
CA VAL A 259 -16.60 -5.94 23.04
C VAL A 259 -17.18 -5.89 24.46
N ALA A 260 -17.13 -7.00 25.21
CA ALA A 260 -17.64 -7.06 26.58
C ALA A 260 -16.82 -6.17 27.54
N GLU A 261 -15.49 -6.20 27.43
CA GLU A 261 -14.61 -5.32 28.21
C GLU A 261 -14.88 -3.84 27.89
N LEU A 262 -15.02 -3.48 26.61
CA LEU A 262 -15.29 -2.11 26.20
C LEU A 262 -16.62 -1.59 26.79
N ILE A 263 -17.67 -2.42 26.78
CA ILE A 263 -18.95 -2.10 27.43
C ILE A 263 -18.75 -1.90 28.94
N GLU A 264 -18.02 -2.79 29.62
CA GLU A 264 -17.72 -2.67 31.05
C GLU A 264 -16.93 -1.39 31.38
N TRP A 265 -16.04 -0.98 30.48
CA TRP A 265 -15.22 0.23 30.65
C TRP A 265 -16.02 1.52 30.40
N GLY A 266 -17.24 1.40 29.87
CA GLY A 266 -18.19 2.49 29.74
C GLY A 266 -18.19 3.20 28.39
N VAL A 267 -17.75 2.55 27.30
CA VAL A 267 -17.94 3.15 25.96
C VAL A 267 -19.42 3.41 25.67
N ASP A 268 -19.74 4.43 24.89
CA ASP A 268 -21.13 4.84 24.62
C ASP A 268 -21.76 4.07 23.45
N GLY A 269 -20.92 3.53 22.57
CA GLY A 269 -21.36 2.76 21.42
C GLY A 269 -20.25 2.26 20.53
N PHE A 270 -20.65 1.80 19.36
CA PHE A 270 -19.78 1.17 18.39
C PHE A 270 -20.09 1.65 16.98
N GLU A 271 -19.05 1.72 16.15
CA GLU A 271 -19.20 1.86 14.71
C GLU A 271 -19.65 0.52 14.13
N ILE A 272 -20.92 0.44 13.75
CA ILE A 272 -21.53 -0.78 13.21
C ILE A 272 -21.35 -0.89 11.70
N VAL A 273 -21.11 0.22 11.02
CA VAL A 273 -20.79 0.24 9.60
C VAL A 273 -19.63 1.20 9.37
N ASN A 274 -18.58 0.68 8.76
CA ASN A 274 -17.41 1.44 8.37
C ASN A 274 -17.11 1.17 6.89
N GLN A 275 -16.97 2.23 6.11
CA GLN A 275 -16.83 2.10 4.64
C GLN A 275 -17.92 1.14 4.10
N ASN A 276 -17.50 0.08 3.40
CA ASN A 276 -18.37 -0.94 2.82
C ASN A 276 -18.59 -2.17 3.72
N VAL A 277 -18.20 -2.13 4.99
CA VAL A 277 -18.27 -3.26 5.93
C VAL A 277 -19.37 -3.01 6.97
N PHE A 278 -20.37 -3.91 7.01
CA PHE A 278 -21.37 -3.94 8.07
C PHE A 278 -21.00 -4.99 9.13
N ASP A 279 -20.63 -4.54 10.33
CA ASP A 279 -20.37 -5.39 11.49
C ASP A 279 -21.69 -5.81 12.15
N PHE A 280 -22.29 -6.87 11.61
CA PHE A 280 -23.55 -7.40 12.12
C PHE A 280 -23.46 -7.87 13.59
N ASN A 281 -22.31 -8.38 14.04
CA ASN A 281 -22.16 -8.85 15.41
C ASN A 281 -22.21 -7.67 16.40
N THR A 282 -21.43 -6.63 16.12
CA THR A 282 -21.42 -5.42 16.95
C THR A 282 -22.75 -4.67 16.88
N TYR A 283 -23.46 -4.71 15.74
CA TYR A 283 -24.85 -4.24 15.64
C TYR A 283 -25.79 -4.96 16.61
N GLN A 284 -25.74 -6.30 16.65
CA GLN A 284 -26.59 -7.10 17.54
C GLN A 284 -26.30 -6.81 19.01
N VAL A 285 -25.02 -6.75 19.39
CA VAL A 285 -24.62 -6.43 20.77
C VAL A 285 -25.04 -5.01 21.14
N SER A 286 -24.82 -4.04 20.25
CA SER A 286 -25.24 -2.66 20.48
C SER A 286 -26.75 -2.54 20.70
N ALA A 287 -27.56 -3.27 19.93
CA ALA A 287 -29.01 -3.33 20.13
C ALA A 287 -29.40 -3.97 21.48
N GLN A 288 -28.75 -5.07 21.86
CA GLN A 288 -29.02 -5.79 23.11
C GLN A 288 -28.68 -4.96 24.36
N HIS A 289 -27.61 -4.17 24.28
CA HIS A 289 -27.14 -3.34 25.39
C HIS A 289 -27.64 -1.88 25.32
N ASN A 290 -28.52 -1.56 24.36
CA ASN A 290 -29.06 -0.21 24.15
C ASN A 290 -27.94 0.84 23.98
N MET A 291 -26.91 0.49 23.21
CA MET A 291 -25.74 1.31 22.91
C MET A 291 -25.96 2.17 21.66
N ILE A 292 -25.13 3.20 21.48
CA ILE A 292 -25.14 3.99 20.25
C ILE A 292 -24.62 3.13 19.08
N GLN A 293 -25.35 3.18 17.97
CA GLN A 293 -24.97 2.56 16.70
C GLN A 293 -24.46 3.66 15.77
N MET A 294 -23.14 3.82 15.69
CA MET A 294 -22.49 4.82 14.86
C MET A 294 -22.15 4.26 13.48
N THR A 295 -22.03 5.13 12.49
CA THR A 295 -21.52 4.78 11.16
C THR A 295 -20.52 5.82 10.70
N GLY A 296 -19.56 5.41 9.87
CA GLY A 296 -18.50 6.28 9.41
C GLY A 296 -17.91 5.85 8.07
N THR A 297 -17.43 6.81 7.30
CA THR A 297 -16.74 6.50 6.03
C THR A 297 -15.27 6.23 6.23
N ASP A 298 -14.68 6.69 7.34
CA ASP A 298 -13.23 6.62 7.57
C ASP A 298 -12.44 7.13 6.36
N VAL A 299 -12.95 8.23 5.79
CA VAL A 299 -12.41 8.77 4.54
C VAL A 299 -11.06 9.43 4.79
N HIS A 300 -10.05 8.90 4.12
CA HIS A 300 -8.70 9.47 4.09
C HIS A 300 -8.37 10.17 2.77
N HIS A 301 -9.08 9.87 1.68
CA HIS A 301 -8.81 10.45 0.37
C HIS A 301 -10.06 10.43 -0.55
N PRO A 302 -10.16 11.34 -1.52
CA PRO A 302 -11.39 11.57 -2.29
C PRO A 302 -11.68 10.49 -3.35
N SER A 303 -10.79 9.52 -3.51
CA SER A 303 -11.00 8.33 -4.36
C SER A 303 -11.86 7.26 -3.68
N VAL A 304 -12.09 7.41 -2.37
CA VAL A 304 -13.10 6.64 -1.63
C VAL A 304 -14.46 7.33 -1.81
N GLY A 305 -15.47 6.55 -2.15
CA GLY A 305 -16.85 7.04 -2.18
C GLY A 305 -17.46 6.99 -0.78
N ALA A 306 -18.36 7.90 -0.43
CA ALA A 306 -19.17 7.75 0.78
C ALA A 306 -20.02 6.47 0.66
N ASN A 307 -19.92 5.59 1.65
CA ASN A 307 -20.65 4.31 1.69
C ASN A 307 -21.80 4.33 2.68
N VAL A 308 -21.76 5.19 3.69
CA VAL A 308 -22.68 5.13 4.80
C VAL A 308 -22.93 6.52 5.37
N TRP A 309 -24.12 6.70 5.94
CA TRP A 309 -24.53 7.90 6.65
C TRP A 309 -25.40 7.52 7.84
N LEU A 310 -25.14 8.10 9.00
CA LEU A 310 -26.05 8.04 10.14
C LEU A 310 -27.22 8.98 9.86
N THR A 311 -28.44 8.48 10.01
CA THR A 311 -29.66 9.26 9.83
C THR A 311 -30.21 9.69 11.18
N ILE A 312 -30.53 10.98 11.30
CA ILE A 312 -30.98 11.61 12.55
C ILE A 312 -32.21 12.46 12.26
N GLN A 313 -33.16 12.48 13.21
CA GLN A 313 -34.31 13.38 13.20
C GLN A 313 -34.15 14.45 14.28
N ALA A 314 -33.44 15.53 13.96
CA ALA A 314 -33.19 16.61 14.91
C ALA A 314 -34.29 17.68 14.84
N SER A 315 -34.58 18.34 15.97
CA SER A 315 -35.53 19.46 16.02
C SER A 315 -35.06 20.70 15.27
N ASN A 316 -33.74 20.89 15.18
CA ASN A 316 -33.08 21.94 14.40
C ASN A 316 -31.65 21.53 14.03
N MET A 317 -31.04 22.33 13.17
CA MET A 317 -29.70 22.10 12.63
C MET A 317 -28.63 22.70 13.52
N SER A 318 -28.61 22.32 14.79
CA SER A 318 -27.56 22.68 15.74
C SER A 318 -26.86 21.45 16.28
N ARG A 319 -25.53 21.55 16.48
CA ARG A 319 -24.71 20.52 17.12
C ARG A 319 -25.37 19.96 18.39
N ARG A 320 -25.94 20.83 19.22
CA ARG A 320 -26.65 20.42 20.46
C ARG A 320 -27.87 19.54 20.19
N ALA A 321 -28.74 19.92 19.25
CA ALA A 321 -29.95 19.16 18.94
C ALA A 321 -29.62 17.80 18.32
N ILE A 322 -28.63 17.77 17.42
CA ILE A 322 -28.13 16.54 16.82
C ILE A 322 -27.55 15.59 17.87
N MET A 323 -26.64 16.09 18.72
CA MET A 323 -26.01 15.28 19.75
C MET A 323 -27.00 14.77 20.79
N ALA A 324 -28.11 15.50 21.03
CA ALA A 324 -29.19 15.01 21.88
C ALA A 324 -29.89 13.77 21.30
N GLU A 325 -30.11 13.72 19.99
CA GLU A 325 -30.69 12.54 19.32
C GLU A 325 -29.73 11.34 19.31
N ILE A 326 -28.44 11.60 19.07
CA ILE A 326 -27.39 10.55 19.12
C ILE A 326 -27.29 9.96 20.53
N ARG A 327 -27.19 10.80 21.57
CA ARG A 327 -27.18 10.36 22.98
C ARG A 327 -28.43 9.57 23.36
N ALA A 328 -29.57 9.92 22.78
CA ALA A 328 -30.83 9.22 22.99
C ALA A 328 -31.00 7.95 22.15
N ARG A 329 -29.99 7.58 21.34
CA ARG A 329 -29.99 6.43 20.44
C ARG A 329 -31.16 6.44 19.44
N ARG A 330 -31.63 7.63 19.06
CA ARG A 330 -32.71 7.83 18.08
C ARG A 330 -32.14 8.07 16.70
N THR A 331 -31.49 7.05 16.16
CA THR A 331 -30.80 7.10 14.88
C THR A 331 -31.14 5.87 14.03
N SER A 332 -30.88 5.98 12.72
CA SER A 332 -30.77 4.84 11.81
C SER A 332 -29.59 5.11 10.87
N PHE A 333 -29.49 4.42 9.74
CA PHE A 333 -28.44 4.67 8.76
C PHE A 333 -28.86 4.34 7.33
N LEU A 334 -28.24 5.03 6.37
CA LEU A 334 -28.24 4.66 4.95
C LEU A 334 -26.93 3.93 4.65
N PHE A 335 -26.98 2.85 3.86
CA PHE A 335 -25.79 2.08 3.51
C PHE A 335 -25.78 1.67 2.04
N ASP A 336 -24.67 1.95 1.37
CA ASP A 336 -24.33 1.58 0.01
C ASP A 336 -22.95 0.92 -0.01
N PRO A 337 -22.86 -0.43 -0.05
CA PRO A 337 -21.58 -1.12 -0.05
C PRO A 337 -20.74 -0.86 -1.31
N ALA A 338 -21.34 -0.38 -2.41
CA ALA A 338 -20.58 0.01 -3.61
C ALA A 338 -20.00 1.43 -3.48
N GLY A 339 -20.61 2.25 -2.63
CA GLY A 339 -20.25 3.63 -2.38
C GLY A 339 -20.66 4.58 -3.50
N THR A 340 -20.76 5.85 -3.16
CA THR A 340 -21.15 6.91 -4.09
C THR A 340 -20.22 7.04 -5.30
N ARG A 341 -20.79 7.53 -6.41
CA ARG A 341 -20.09 7.95 -7.62
C ARG A 341 -20.51 9.36 -8.01
N PRO A 342 -19.61 10.21 -8.53
CA PRO A 342 -18.24 9.90 -8.94
C PRO A 342 -17.22 9.82 -7.79
N ARG A 343 -16.10 9.15 -8.06
CA ARG A 343 -14.86 9.11 -7.25
C ARG A 343 -13.80 9.97 -7.93
N VAL A 344 -12.87 10.55 -7.17
CA VAL A 344 -11.83 11.41 -7.74
C VAL A 344 -10.49 10.70 -7.80
N TYR A 345 -9.87 10.73 -8.98
CA TYR A 345 -8.52 10.27 -9.22
C TYR A 345 -7.74 11.46 -9.78
N VAL A 346 -6.53 11.68 -9.28
CA VAL A 346 -5.66 12.77 -9.72
C VAL A 346 -4.51 12.20 -10.53
N ASP A 347 -4.10 12.92 -11.56
CA ASP A 347 -2.90 12.58 -12.30
C ASP A 347 -1.65 12.89 -11.44
N PRO A 348 -0.59 12.06 -11.53
CA PRO A 348 0.64 12.36 -10.80
C PRO A 348 1.26 13.69 -11.25
N PRO A 349 1.78 14.50 -10.31
CA PRO A 349 2.39 15.79 -10.65
C PRO A 349 3.65 15.58 -11.51
N SER A 350 3.97 16.56 -12.37
CA SER A 350 5.13 16.49 -13.27
C SER A 350 6.46 16.24 -12.53
N ALA A 351 6.61 16.81 -11.34
CA ALA A 351 7.77 16.59 -10.48
C ALA A 351 7.92 15.12 -10.04
N TYR A 352 6.81 14.42 -9.76
CA TYR A 352 6.83 12.99 -9.49
C TYR A 352 7.25 12.21 -10.74
N ASN A 353 6.61 12.48 -11.89
CA ASN A 353 6.91 11.78 -13.15
C ASN A 353 8.37 11.95 -13.58
N MET A 354 8.99 13.11 -13.32
CA MET A 354 10.41 13.35 -13.59
C MET A 354 11.34 12.45 -12.78
N LEU A 355 10.99 12.17 -11.52
CA LEU A 355 11.79 11.34 -10.61
C LEU A 355 11.43 9.85 -10.66
N GLN A 356 10.27 9.52 -11.25
CA GLN A 356 9.73 8.16 -11.29
C GLN A 356 10.74 7.13 -11.78
N PRO A 357 11.50 7.33 -12.89
CA PRO A 357 12.47 6.32 -13.34
C PRO A 357 13.54 5.99 -12.29
N LEU A 358 13.93 6.97 -11.47
CA LEU A 358 14.93 6.78 -10.41
C LEU A 358 14.31 6.17 -9.16
N THR A 359 13.14 6.62 -8.73
CA THR A 359 12.46 6.05 -7.55
C THR A 359 11.97 4.63 -7.80
N SER A 360 11.60 4.30 -9.05
CA SER A 360 11.24 2.94 -9.45
C SER A 360 12.42 1.96 -9.36
N LEU A 361 13.67 2.42 -9.36
CA LEU A 361 14.82 1.55 -9.05
C LEU A 361 14.78 1.08 -7.60
N GLY A 362 14.41 1.96 -6.66
CA GLY A 362 14.19 1.57 -5.26
C GLY A 362 13.14 0.48 -5.15
N SER A 363 11.95 0.72 -5.72
CA SER A 363 10.87 -0.26 -5.77
C SER A 363 11.25 -1.57 -6.48
N TYR A 364 12.13 -1.52 -7.48
CA TYR A 364 12.67 -2.72 -8.11
C TYR A 364 13.54 -3.52 -7.12
N PHE A 365 14.40 -2.84 -6.34
CA PHE A 365 15.27 -3.49 -5.37
C PHE A 365 14.57 -3.92 -4.07
N ASP A 366 13.37 -3.40 -3.78
CA ASP A 366 12.48 -3.95 -2.75
C ASP A 366 12.16 -5.43 -3.00
N MET A 367 12.26 -5.94 -4.23
CA MET A 367 12.06 -7.37 -4.47
C MET A 367 13.08 -8.26 -3.71
N PHE A 368 14.18 -7.72 -3.21
CA PHE A 368 15.18 -8.48 -2.45
C PHE A 368 14.85 -8.61 -0.96
N TYR A 369 13.92 -7.83 -0.43
CA TYR A 369 13.53 -7.92 0.95
C TYR A 369 12.08 -7.48 1.17
N THR A 370 11.40 -8.09 2.12
CA THR A 370 10.14 -7.55 2.63
C THR A 370 10.41 -6.94 3.99
N ASP A 371 10.22 -5.63 4.11
CA ASP A 371 10.24 -4.92 5.39
C ASP A 371 8.84 -4.94 6.01
N ILE A 372 8.62 -5.91 6.90
CA ILE A 372 7.33 -6.19 7.52
C ILE A 372 7.25 -5.39 8.82
N ASN A 373 6.62 -4.21 8.76
CA ASN A 373 6.50 -3.33 9.91
C ASN A 373 5.21 -3.59 10.74
N GLY A 374 4.19 -4.25 10.16
CA GLY A 374 2.88 -4.43 10.77
C GLY A 374 2.06 -3.14 10.77
N MET A 375 0.96 -3.12 11.52
CA MET A 375 0.08 -1.94 11.61
C MET A 375 0.77 -0.74 12.27
N TYR A 376 0.66 0.44 11.64
CA TYR A 376 1.17 1.70 12.20
C TYR A 376 0.34 2.11 13.42
N SER A 377 1.00 2.53 14.50
CA SER A 377 0.33 2.87 15.76
C SER A 377 -0.23 4.29 15.82
N PHE A 378 -0.02 5.10 14.77
CA PHE A 378 -0.27 6.55 14.76
C PHE A 378 0.53 7.34 15.80
N GLN A 379 1.60 6.74 16.33
CA GLN A 379 2.51 7.34 17.31
C GLN A 379 3.99 7.20 16.90
N GLY A 380 4.29 7.07 15.60
CA GLY A 380 5.66 6.93 15.11
C GLY A 380 6.27 5.54 15.32
N THR A 381 5.48 4.55 15.72
CA THR A 381 5.90 3.15 15.88
C THR A 381 4.89 2.21 15.22
N PHE A 382 5.08 0.90 15.42
CA PHE A 382 4.17 -0.12 14.91
C PHE A 382 3.64 -0.99 16.05
N CYS A 383 2.43 -1.52 15.88
CA CYS A 383 1.77 -2.42 16.83
C CYS A 383 2.42 -3.82 16.89
N HIS A 384 3.31 -4.12 15.94
CA HIS A 384 3.99 -5.40 15.83
C HIS A 384 5.51 -5.25 15.84
N THR A 385 6.20 -6.32 16.20
CA THR A 385 7.66 -6.38 16.09
C THR A 385 8.09 -6.41 14.64
N LYS A 386 8.78 -5.37 14.19
CA LYS A 386 9.35 -5.28 12.83
C LYS A 386 10.16 -6.53 12.46
N GLN A 387 9.90 -7.08 11.29
CA GLN A 387 10.63 -8.21 10.70
C GLN A 387 11.22 -7.81 9.34
N LEU A 388 12.47 -8.16 9.10
CA LEU A 388 13.09 -8.00 7.78
C LEU A 388 13.32 -9.40 7.19
N ASN A 389 12.58 -9.73 6.14
CA ASN A 389 12.79 -10.97 5.40
C ASN A 389 13.61 -10.70 4.14
N VAL A 390 14.76 -11.34 3.99
CA VAL A 390 15.63 -11.19 2.81
C VAL A 390 15.45 -12.38 1.87
N HIS A 391 15.03 -12.10 0.63
CA HIS A 391 14.72 -13.08 -0.41
C HIS A 391 15.99 -13.57 -1.11
N ARG A 392 16.73 -14.47 -0.43
CA ARG A 392 18.04 -14.97 -0.89
C ARG A 392 17.99 -15.65 -2.25
N ASP A 393 16.89 -16.32 -2.56
CA ASP A 393 16.65 -16.97 -3.85
C ASP A 393 16.51 -15.94 -4.98
N ILE A 394 15.75 -14.87 -4.77
CA ILE A 394 15.59 -13.76 -5.74
C ILE A 394 16.93 -13.07 -5.98
N ILE A 395 17.71 -12.84 -4.91
CA ILE A 395 19.09 -12.32 -5.02
C ILE A 395 19.96 -13.28 -5.86
N GLY A 396 19.89 -14.59 -5.59
CA GLY A 396 20.62 -15.60 -6.34
C GLY A 396 20.29 -15.59 -7.83
N TRP A 397 19.00 -15.52 -8.18
CA TRP A 397 18.53 -15.41 -9.56
C TRP A 397 18.97 -14.10 -10.22
N PHE A 398 18.90 -12.99 -9.50
CA PHE A 398 19.39 -11.71 -9.99
C PHE A 398 20.89 -11.78 -10.34
N LEU A 399 21.72 -12.33 -9.46
CA LEU A 399 23.15 -12.53 -9.71
C LEU A 399 23.39 -13.45 -10.91
N PHE A 400 22.63 -14.55 -11.01
CA PHE A 400 22.68 -15.46 -12.16
C PHE A 400 22.39 -14.72 -13.47
N TRP A 401 21.33 -13.93 -13.54
CA TRP A 401 20.97 -13.18 -14.75
C TRP A 401 22.00 -12.09 -15.11
N ASN A 402 22.65 -11.48 -14.12
CA ASN A 402 23.78 -10.57 -14.38
C ASN A 402 24.97 -11.32 -15.03
N ILE A 403 25.26 -12.54 -14.59
CA ILE A 403 26.31 -13.38 -15.20
C ILE A 403 25.93 -13.79 -16.63
N VAL A 404 24.67 -14.18 -16.86
CA VAL A 404 24.16 -14.48 -18.22
C VAL A 404 24.25 -13.26 -19.12
N GLY A 405 23.83 -12.08 -18.63
CA GLY A 405 23.91 -10.82 -19.36
C GLY A 405 25.35 -10.43 -19.71
N LEU A 406 26.28 -10.53 -18.76
CA LEU A 406 27.71 -10.33 -19.01
C LEU A 406 28.23 -11.34 -20.04
N SER A 407 27.85 -12.61 -19.95
CA SER A 407 28.28 -13.64 -20.91
C SER A 407 27.78 -13.32 -22.32
N ALA A 408 26.52 -12.93 -22.47
CA ALA A 408 25.93 -12.52 -23.75
C ALA A 408 26.61 -11.27 -24.32
N LEU A 409 26.93 -10.28 -23.47
CA LEU A 409 27.68 -9.08 -23.86
C LEU A 409 29.07 -9.45 -24.40
N GLU A 410 29.79 -10.36 -23.73
CA GLU A 410 31.12 -10.81 -24.15
C GLU A 410 31.08 -11.59 -25.47
N ILE A 411 30.07 -12.45 -25.65
CA ILE A 411 29.84 -13.16 -26.93
C ILE A 411 29.57 -12.15 -28.04
N GLY A 412 28.64 -11.20 -27.83
CA GLY A 412 28.31 -10.16 -28.81
C GLY A 412 29.51 -9.29 -29.17
N ARG A 413 30.30 -8.88 -28.17
CA ARG A 413 31.56 -8.17 -28.38
C ARG A 413 32.55 -8.99 -29.19
N GLY A 414 32.71 -10.27 -28.88
CA GLY A 414 33.58 -11.17 -29.63
C GLY A 414 33.19 -11.24 -31.11
N LEU A 415 31.89 -11.41 -31.39
CA LEU A 415 31.36 -11.42 -32.75
C LEU A 415 31.60 -10.09 -33.49
N LEU A 416 31.40 -8.95 -32.82
CA LEU A 416 31.66 -7.62 -33.39
C LEU A 416 33.13 -7.42 -33.75
N LEU A 417 34.06 -7.83 -32.87
CA LEU A 417 35.50 -7.73 -33.13
C LEU A 417 35.90 -8.62 -34.31
N LEU A 418 35.40 -9.86 -34.36
CA LEU A 418 35.63 -10.76 -35.49
C LEU A 418 35.08 -10.19 -36.81
N GLY A 419 33.87 -9.63 -36.79
CA GLY A 419 33.27 -8.97 -37.94
C GLY A 419 34.08 -7.77 -38.41
N TRP A 420 34.55 -6.94 -37.47
CA TRP A 420 35.40 -5.79 -37.75
C TRP A 420 36.75 -6.18 -38.35
N GLU A 421 37.40 -7.21 -37.83
CA GLU A 421 38.67 -7.72 -38.36
C GLU A 421 38.50 -8.25 -39.77
N ARG A 422 37.45 -9.04 -40.04
CA ARG A 422 37.13 -9.52 -41.39
C ARG A 422 36.88 -8.37 -42.36
N LEU A 423 36.09 -7.37 -41.94
CA LEU A 423 35.83 -6.19 -42.76
C LEU A 423 37.12 -5.42 -43.07
N ARG A 424 37.99 -5.25 -42.06
CA ARG A 424 39.28 -4.60 -42.22
C ARG A 424 40.21 -5.38 -43.15
N GLN A 425 40.20 -6.70 -43.07
CA GLN A 425 41.00 -7.58 -43.92
C GLN A 425 40.52 -7.49 -45.38
N TRP A 426 39.21 -7.57 -45.60
CA TRP A 426 38.58 -7.37 -46.91
C TRP A 426 38.93 -6.01 -47.53
N PHE A 427 38.90 -4.92 -46.74
CA PHE A 427 39.33 -3.61 -47.23
C PHE A 427 40.81 -3.54 -47.59
N ARG A 428 41.70 -4.23 -46.85
CA ARG A 428 43.13 -4.29 -47.19
C ARG A 428 43.36 -5.07 -48.48
N GLU A 429 42.68 -6.20 -48.65
CA GLU A 429 42.75 -7.00 -49.88
C GLU A 429 42.28 -6.17 -51.08
N ARG A 430 41.15 -5.46 -50.96
CA ARG A 430 40.67 -4.57 -52.03
C ARG A 430 41.65 -3.44 -52.37
N ARG A 431 42.30 -2.82 -51.37
CA ARG A 431 43.32 -1.80 -51.61
C ARG A 431 44.55 -2.38 -52.30
N ALA A 432 45.04 -3.54 -51.85
CA ALA A 432 46.19 -4.20 -52.47
C ALA A 432 45.91 -4.58 -53.93
N THR A 433 44.70 -5.08 -54.25
CA THR A 433 44.29 -5.34 -55.63
C THR A 433 44.22 -4.06 -56.46
N ALA A 434 43.71 -2.96 -55.90
CA ALA A 434 43.65 -1.67 -56.59
C ALA A 434 45.05 -1.08 -56.87
N ASP A 435 46.00 -1.24 -55.94
CA ASP A 435 47.39 -0.79 -56.12
C ASP A 435 48.12 -1.58 -57.20
N LEU A 436 47.89 -2.90 -57.30
CA LEU A 436 48.43 -3.75 -58.38
C LEU A 436 47.90 -3.39 -59.77
N GLN A 437 46.71 -2.78 -59.86
CA GLN A 437 46.08 -2.37 -61.12
C GLN A 437 46.45 -0.94 -61.55
N ARG A 438 47.20 -0.18 -60.74
CA ARG A 438 47.68 1.14 -61.17
C ARG A 438 48.77 0.97 -62.24
N PRO A 439 48.58 1.51 -63.46
CA PRO A 439 49.60 1.44 -64.49
C PRO A 439 50.87 2.17 -64.00
N THR A 440 52.01 1.47 -64.04
CA THR A 440 53.32 2.06 -63.77
C THR A 440 53.64 3.02 -64.92
N ALA A 441 53.64 4.31 -64.61
CA ALA A 441 54.05 5.38 -65.53
C ALA A 441 55.58 5.45 -65.65
#